data_AF-A0A7X6VRW2-F1
#
_entry.id   AF-A0A7X6VRW2-F1
#
_cell.length_a   1.000
_cell.length_b   1.000
_cell.length_c   1.000
_cell.angle_alpha   90.00
_cell.angle_beta   90.00
_cell.angle_gamma   90.00
#
_symmetry.space_group_name_H-M   'P 1'
#
loop_
_entity.id
_entity.type
_entity.pdbx_description
1 polymer ?
#
loop_
_entity_poly.entity_id
_entity_poly.type
_entity_poly.pdbx_seq_one_letter_code
_entity_poly.pdbx_strand_id
1 'polypeptide(L)'
;MAKNKGIKPVVDNRKARHNYHIKEALEAGLVLTGTEVKSLRMGKGNLQDAYAVVRDGEVWLNNFHISPYEKGNRFNHDPLRPKKLLLH
;
A
#
# COMPACT_ATOMS: atom_id res chain seq x y z
N MET A 1 -16.54 11.11 -4.76
CA MET A 1 -15.53 11.91 -4.04
C MET A 1 -14.76 12.75 -5.06
N ALA A 2 -14.64 14.06 -4.83
CA ALA A 2 -13.94 14.97 -5.74
C ALA A 2 -12.47 14.55 -5.87
N LYS A 3 -11.97 14.39 -7.09
CA LYS A 3 -10.53 14.18 -7.33
C LYS A 3 -9.80 15.46 -6.94
N ASN A 4 -9.06 15.44 -5.82
CA ASN A 4 -8.12 16.50 -5.50
C ASN A 4 -7.17 16.68 -6.68
N LYS A 5 -7.17 17.90 -7.24
CA LYS A 5 -6.50 18.27 -8.49
C LYS A 5 -4.98 18.18 -8.27
N GLY A 6 -4.39 17.00 -8.53
CA GLY A 6 -2.95 16.74 -8.37
C GLY A 6 -2.60 15.33 -7.87
N ILE A 7 -3.53 14.63 -7.22
CA ILE A 7 -3.27 13.29 -6.68
C ILE A 7 -3.79 12.24 -7.68
N LYS A 8 -2.87 11.59 -8.40
CA LYS A 8 -3.22 10.41 -9.22
C LYS A 8 -3.12 9.16 -8.32
N PRO A 9 -4.23 8.44 -8.08
CA PRO A 9 -4.19 7.20 -7.32
C PRO A 9 -3.30 6.19 -8.05
N VAL A 10 -2.34 5.64 -7.33
CA VAL A 10 -1.32 4.74 -7.87
C VAL A 10 -1.82 3.29 -7.92
N VAL A 11 -2.49 2.87 -6.84
CA VAL A 11 -3.11 1.55 -6.69
C VAL A 11 -4.49 1.77 -6.09
N ASP A 12 -5.47 1.00 -6.55
CA ASP A 12 -6.84 1.02 -6.03
C ASP A 12 -7.38 -0.41 -5.95
N ASN A 13 -7.85 -0.83 -4.77
CA ASN A 13 -8.48 -2.15 -4.59
C ASN A 13 -9.98 -2.04 -4.89
N ARG A 14 -10.33 -2.14 -6.17
CA ARG A 14 -11.75 -2.12 -6.59
C ARG A 14 -12.54 -3.29 -6.01
N LYS A 15 -11.93 -4.47 -5.89
CA LYS A 15 -12.59 -5.66 -5.33
C LYS A 15 -13.03 -5.46 -3.88
N ALA A 16 -12.29 -4.70 -3.08
CA ALA A 16 -12.72 -4.37 -1.72
C ALA A 16 -14.08 -3.66 -1.68
N ARG A 17 -14.34 -2.75 -2.62
CA ARG A 17 -15.64 -2.05 -2.72
C ARG A 17 -16.78 -2.92 -3.24
N HIS A 18 -16.46 -4.01 -3.94
CA HIS A 18 -17.46 -4.97 -4.43
C HIS A 18 -17.79 -6.03 -3.37
N ASN A 19 -16.77 -6.53 -2.67
CA ASN A 19 -16.92 -7.66 -1.75
C ASN A 19 -17.35 -7.23 -0.34
N TYR A 20 -17.08 -5.99 0.06
CA TYR A 20 -17.34 -5.50 1.40
C TYR A 20 -18.17 -4.23 1.38
N HIS A 21 -19.02 -4.08 2.39
CA HIS A 21 -19.68 -2.81 2.68
C HIS A 21 -18.77 -1.98 3.59
N ILE A 22 -18.18 -0.92 3.04
CA ILE A 22 -17.26 -0.03 3.75
C ILE A 22 -18.07 0.92 4.63
N LYS A 23 -17.96 0.77 5.96
CA LYS A 23 -18.62 1.66 6.93
C LYS A 23 -17.89 2.98 7.10
N GLU A 24 -16.56 2.92 7.15
CA GLU A 24 -15.70 4.06 7.41
C GLU A 24 -14.38 3.91 6.63
N ALA A 25 -13.79 5.04 6.24
CA ALA A 25 -12.49 5.09 5.60
C ALA A 25 -11.59 6.04 6.39
N LEU A 26 -10.40 5.57 6.75
CA LEU A 26 -9.39 6.32 7.49
C LEU A 26 -8.21 6.64 6.56
N GLU A 27 -7.57 7.78 6.79
CA GLU A 27 -6.32 8.15 6.12
C GLU A 27 -5.12 7.73 6.97
N ALA A 28 -4.12 7.11 6.33
CA ALA A 28 -2.92 6.64 6.99
C ALA A 28 -1.68 6.90 6.13
N GLY A 29 -0.56 7.18 6.78
CA GLY A 29 0.75 7.15 6.14
C GLY A 29 1.28 5.72 6.02
N LEU A 30 1.99 5.39 4.95
CA LEU A 30 2.62 4.07 4.77
C LEU A 30 4.15 4.22 4.79
N VAL A 31 4.82 3.42 5.62
CA VAL A 31 6.29 3.42 5.68
C VAL A 31 6.87 2.60 4.52
N LEU A 32 7.42 3.32 3.54
CA LEU A 32 8.00 2.76 2.33
C LEU A 32 9.50 3.05 2.22
N THR A 33 10.18 2.19 1.47
CA THR A 33 11.58 2.36 1.07
C THR A 33 11.67 3.04 -0.28
N GLY A 34 12.83 3.64 -0.59
CA GLY A 34 13.03 4.37 -1.85
C GLY A 34 12.77 3.53 -3.11
N THR A 35 13.12 2.23 -3.10
CA THR A 35 12.86 1.32 -4.22
C THR A 35 11.38 1.03 -4.41
N GLU A 36 10.63 0.83 -3.32
CA GLU A 36 9.17 0.66 -3.37
C GLU A 36 8.45 1.90 -3.90
N VAL A 37 8.90 3.10 -3.51
CA VAL A 37 8.34 4.36 -4.05
C VAL A 37 8.51 4.42 -5.58
N LYS A 38 9.67 3.99 -6.11
CA LYS A 38 9.91 3.94 -7.55
C LYS A 38 9.01 2.92 -8.24
N SER A 39 8.89 1.71 -7.69
CA SER A 39 7.99 0.67 -8.22
C SER A 39 6.53 1.11 -8.25
N LEU A 40 6.05 1.73 -7.16
CA LEU A 40 4.68 2.24 -7.09
C LEU A 40 4.46 3.34 -8.12
N ARG A 41 5.39 4.28 -8.31
CA ARG A 41 5.25 5.31 -9.37
C ARG A 41 5.15 4.73 -10.78
N MET A 42 5.60 3.49 -11.00
CA MET A 42 5.43 2.73 -12.24
C MET A 42 4.14 1.89 -12.28
N GLY A 43 3.28 1.98 -11.28
CA GLY A 43 2.03 1.22 -11.18
C GLY A 43 2.21 -0.23 -10.73
N LYS A 44 3.39 -0.62 -10.23
CA LYS A 44 3.70 -2.02 -9.86
C LYS A 44 3.31 -2.35 -8.42
N GLY A 45 2.03 -2.19 -8.07
CA GLY A 45 1.51 -2.53 -6.74
C GLY A 45 0.13 -3.19 -6.79
N ASN A 46 -0.13 -4.15 -5.89
CA ASN A 46 -1.39 -4.87 -5.80
C ASN A 46 -1.85 -5.00 -4.34
N LEU A 47 -3.04 -4.45 -4.04
CA LEU A 47 -3.67 -4.44 -2.71
C LEU A 47 -4.79 -5.48 -2.55
N GLN A 48 -5.02 -6.35 -3.53
CA GLN A 48 -6.23 -7.18 -3.58
C GLN A 48 -6.44 -8.03 -2.33
N ASP A 49 -5.38 -8.68 -1.86
CA ASP A 49 -5.41 -9.62 -0.72
C ASP A 49 -4.69 -9.04 0.51
N ALA A 50 -4.47 -7.72 0.52
CA ALA A 50 -3.79 -7.02 1.60
C ALA A 50 -4.75 -6.80 2.78
N TYR A 51 -4.24 -6.94 4.00
CA TYR A 51 -5.01 -6.76 5.23
C TYR A 51 -4.18 -6.09 6.32
N ALA A 52 -4.85 -5.34 7.19
CA ALA A 52 -4.22 -4.70 8.33
C ALA A 52 -4.29 -5.59 9.57
N VAL A 53 -3.22 -5.63 10.36
CA VAL A 53 -3.15 -6.32 11.65
C VAL A 53 -2.64 -5.35 12.70
N VAL A 54 -3.29 -5.33 13.86
CA VAL A 54 -2.82 -4.59 15.02
C VAL A 54 -1.91 -5.49 15.83
N ARG A 55 -0.68 -5.06 16.10
CA ARG A 55 0.30 -5.74 16.94
C ARG A 55 1.03 -4.72 17.80
N ASP A 56 1.06 -4.95 19.11
CA ASP A 56 1.80 -4.13 20.07
C ASP A 56 1.50 -2.62 20.00
N GLY A 57 0.23 -2.26 19.75
CA GLY A 57 -0.21 -0.86 19.61
C GLY A 57 0.09 -0.22 18.26
N GLU A 58 0.65 -0.98 17.31
CA GLU A 58 0.96 -0.52 15.95
C GLU A 58 0.10 -1.25 14.92
N VAL A 59 -0.17 -0.60 13.79
CA VAL A 59 -0.92 -1.20 12.68
C VAL A 59 0.02 -1.54 11.54
N TRP A 60 -0.05 -2.79 11.10
CA TRP A 60 0.80 -3.36 10.05
C TRP A 60 -0.04 -3.81 8.87
N LEU A 61 0.28 -3.30 7.69
CA LEU A 61 -0.28 -3.76 6.43
C LEU A 61 0.50 -4.98 5.93
N ASN A 62 -0.18 -6.11 5.86
CA ASN A 62 0.35 -7.37 5.36
C ASN A 62 -0.18 -7.68 3.97
N ASN A 63 0.57 -8.49 3.24
CA ASN A 63 0.20 -9.01 1.91
C ASN A 63 -0.04 -7.91 0.84
N PHE A 64 0.50 -6.71 1.07
CA PHE A 64 0.57 -5.68 0.04
C PHE A 64 1.77 -5.95 -0.87
N HIS A 65 1.51 -6.52 -2.03
CA HIS A 65 2.53 -6.84 -3.01
C HIS A 65 3.00 -5.61 -3.78
N ILE A 66 4.28 -5.26 -3.66
CA ILE A 66 4.94 -4.26 -4.50
C ILE A 66 6.03 -4.95 -5.30
N SER A 67 5.93 -4.97 -6.63
CA SER A 67 6.95 -5.65 -7.43
C SER A 67 8.31 -4.95 -7.26
N PRO A 68 9.42 -5.71 -7.18
CA PRO A 68 10.75 -5.12 -7.04
C PRO A 68 11.07 -4.13 -8.16
N TYR A 69 11.92 -3.15 -7.84
CA TYR A 69 12.37 -2.20 -8.84
C TYR A 69 13.48 -2.85 -9.68
N GLU A 70 13.31 -2.87 -11.01
CA GLU A 70 14.25 -3.54 -11.93
C GLU A 70 15.67 -2.98 -11.82
N LYS A 71 15.82 -1.67 -11.54
CA LYS A 71 17.13 -1.03 -11.34
C LYS A 71 17.59 -1.03 -9.88
N GLY A 72 16.87 -1.75 -9.00
CA GLY A 72 17.13 -1.80 -7.56
C GLY A 72 18.21 -2.81 -7.14
N ASN A 73 18.48 -3.83 -7.97
CA ASN A 73 19.41 -4.96 -7.75
C ASN A 73 19.67 -5.35 -6.28
N ARG A 74 20.63 -4.72 -5.57
CA ARG A 74 21.00 -5.03 -4.17
C ARG A 74 20.10 -4.38 -3.08
N PHE A 75 19.26 -3.40 -3.44
CA PHE A 75 18.38 -2.64 -2.55
C PHE A 75 16.91 -3.03 -2.69
N ASN A 76 16.62 -4.14 -3.37
CA ASN A 76 15.27 -4.69 -3.43
C ASN A 76 14.94 -5.36 -2.10
N HIS A 77 13.73 -5.09 -1.63
CA HIS A 77 13.18 -5.70 -0.42
C HIS A 77 12.19 -6.79 -0.81
N ASP A 78 11.83 -7.63 0.15
CA ASP A 78 10.73 -8.59 -0.04
C ASP A 78 9.45 -7.86 -0.47
N PRO A 79 8.85 -8.21 -1.63
CA PRO A 79 7.61 -7.63 -2.14
C PRO A 79 6.45 -7.64 -1.15
N LEU A 80 6.39 -8.66 -0.29
CA LEU A 80 5.30 -8.90 0.65
C LEU A 80 5.65 -8.52 2.09
N ARG A 81 6.80 -7.85 2.31
CA ARG A 81 7.18 -7.41 3.65
C ARG A 81 6.04 -6.64 4.32
N PRO A 82 5.80 -6.86 5.63
CA PRO A 82 4.88 -6.04 6.40
C PRO A 82 5.30 -4.56 6.33
N LYS A 83 4.33 -3.68 6.12
CA LYS A 83 4.55 -2.23 6.05
C LYS A 83 3.77 -1.55 7.17
N LYS A 84 4.46 -0.78 7.99
CA LYS A 84 3.84 -0.05 9.10
C LYS A 84 2.92 1.05 8.56
N LEU A 85 1.74 1.15 9.15
CA LEU A 85 0.79 2.24 8.95
C LEU A 85 0.96 3.27 10.06
N LEU A 86 1.04 4.53 9.67
CA LEU A 86 1.09 5.69 10.54
C LEU A 86 -0.32 6.26 10.64
N LEU A 87 -0.91 6.13 11.81
CA LEU A 87 -2.26 6.58 12.15
C LEU A 87 -2.15 7.63 13.27
N HIS A 88 -3.14 8.52 13.38
CA HIS A 88 -3.24 9.55 14.41
C HIS A 88 -4.43 9.28 15.34
#